data_AF-A0A2V7SRG8-F1
#
_entry.id   AF-A0A2V7SRG8-F1
#
_cell.length_a   1.000
_cell.length_b   1.000
_cell.length_c   1.000
_cell.angle_alpha   90.00
_cell.angle_beta   90.00
_cell.angle_gamma   90.00
#
_symmetry.space_group_name_H-M   'P 1'
#
loop_
_entity.id
_entity.type
_entity.pdbx_description
1 polymer ?
#
loop_
_entity_poly.entity_id
_entity_poly.type
_entity_poly.pdbx_seq_one_letter_code
_entity_poly.pdbx_strand_id
1 'polypeptide(L)'
;MPLTRDDIRESVERAGDEHWDALRHHHEDAYPNPKPTPGDVCKGEAERLNRLGLGDAKEFALIETRVERVGDEVRLTHVLEYKPLGVRLLTEPFQDYK
;
A
#
# COMPACT_ATOMS: atom_id res chain seq x y z
N MET A 1 5.03 -15.57 6.15
CA MET A 1 6.01 -15.12 5.13
C MET A 1 5.45 -13.86 4.50
N PRO A 2 6.25 -12.79 4.33
CA PRO A 2 5.76 -11.57 3.72
C PRO A 2 5.56 -11.77 2.22
N LEU A 3 4.51 -11.15 1.68
CA LEU A 3 4.29 -11.04 0.24
C LEU A 3 5.40 -10.20 -0.37
N THR A 4 5.95 -10.69 -1.47
CA THR A 4 7.06 -10.08 -2.19
C THR A 4 6.56 -9.34 -3.44
N ARG A 5 7.41 -8.49 -4.01
CA ARG A 5 7.14 -7.82 -5.29
C ARG A 5 6.77 -8.82 -6.40
N ASP A 6 7.40 -9.99 -6.38
CA ASP A 6 7.18 -11.01 -7.39
C ASP A 6 5.82 -11.68 -7.22
N ASP A 7 5.35 -11.88 -5.98
CA ASP A 7 4.01 -12.41 -5.70
C ASP A 7 2.91 -11.47 -6.24
N ILE A 8 3.13 -10.15 -6.13
CA ILE A 8 2.20 -9.14 -6.67
C ILE A 8 2.27 -9.08 -8.19
N ARG A 9 3.48 -9.13 -8.77
CA ARG A 9 3.65 -9.15 -10.24
C ARG A 9 2.95 -10.37 -10.86
N GLU A 10 3.15 -11.55 -10.32
CA GLU A 10 2.51 -12.78 -10.80
C GLU A 10 0.98 -12.73 -10.68
N SER A 11 0.46 -12.05 -9.65
CA SER A 11 -0.98 -11.84 -9.50
C SER A 11 -1.55 -10.92 -10.57
N VAL A 12 -0.81 -9.88 -10.99
CA VAL A 12 -1.25 -8.96 -12.04
C VAL A 12 -1.14 -9.60 -13.42
N GLU A 13 -0.06 -10.35 -13.68
CA GLU A 13 0.10 -11.12 -14.93
C GLU A 13 -1.01 -12.17 -15.09
N ARG A 14 -1.47 -12.79 -13.99
CA ARG A 14 -2.61 -13.72 -13.99
C ARG A 14 -3.96 -13.04 -14.28
N ALA A 15 -4.08 -11.74 -14.00
CA ALA A 15 -5.29 -10.97 -14.27
C ALA A 15 -5.44 -10.57 -15.75
N GLY A 16 -4.36 -10.67 -16.54
CA GLY A 16 -4.38 -10.48 -17.99
C GLY A 16 -3.73 -9.17 -18.46
N ASP A 17 -3.34 -9.14 -19.73
CA ASP A 17 -2.53 -8.07 -20.33
C ASP A 17 -3.18 -6.67 -20.25
N GLU A 18 -4.51 -6.58 -20.27
CA GLU A 18 -5.25 -5.32 -20.10
C GLU A 18 -5.00 -4.67 -18.73
N HIS A 19 -4.75 -5.47 -17.68
CA HIS A 19 -4.43 -4.98 -16.35
C HIS A 19 -2.99 -4.46 -16.26
N TRP A 20 -2.07 -5.08 -17.00
CA TRP A 20 -0.68 -4.63 -17.12
C TRP A 20 -0.58 -3.34 -17.95
N ASP A 21 -1.36 -3.24 -19.03
CA ASP A 21 -1.45 -2.04 -19.85
C ASP A 21 -2.11 -0.87 -19.13
N ALA A 22 -3.15 -1.11 -18.33
CA ALA A 22 -3.73 -0.06 -17.48
C ALA A 22 -2.71 0.49 -16.46
N LEU A 23 -1.85 -0.37 -15.91
CA LEU A 23 -0.74 0.01 -15.02
C LEU A 23 0.34 0.82 -15.75
N ARG A 24 0.68 0.44 -17.00
CA ARG A 24 1.67 1.15 -17.82
C ARG A 24 1.16 2.50 -18.33
N HIS A 25 -0.07 2.57 -18.82
CA HIS A 25 -0.64 3.82 -19.34
C HIS A 25 -0.81 4.87 -18.24
N HIS A 26 -1.24 4.44 -17.04
CA HIS A 26 -1.27 5.32 -15.88
C HIS A 26 0.14 5.84 -15.53
N HIS A 27 1.18 5.04 -15.73
CA HIS A 27 2.56 5.45 -15.45
C HIS A 27 3.11 6.42 -16.52
N GLU A 28 2.75 6.26 -17.79
CA GLU A 28 3.28 7.06 -18.90
C GLU A 28 2.60 8.44 -19.07
N ASP A 29 1.29 8.55 -18.84
CA ASP A 29 0.56 9.81 -19.04
C ASP A 29 0.71 10.81 -17.89
N ALA A 30 1.21 10.39 -16.73
CA ALA A 30 1.10 11.18 -15.51
C ALA A 30 2.27 12.14 -15.21
N TYR A 31 3.50 11.98 -15.73
CA TYR A 31 4.65 12.76 -15.20
C TYR A 31 5.86 13.03 -16.11
N PRO A 32 6.22 14.32 -16.37
CA PRO A 32 7.62 14.74 -16.61
C PRO A 32 8.39 15.01 -15.31
N ASN A 33 7.79 14.76 -14.14
CA ASN A 33 8.38 15.03 -12.82
C ASN A 33 8.09 13.82 -11.92
N PRO A 34 9.07 13.02 -11.47
CA PRO A 34 8.82 11.65 -11.05
C PRO A 34 8.00 11.58 -9.76
N LYS A 35 6.67 11.53 -9.91
CA LYS A 35 5.77 10.62 -9.20
C LYS A 35 6.47 9.47 -8.47
N PRO A 36 6.58 9.38 -7.12
CA PRO A 36 6.83 8.08 -6.50
C PRO A 36 5.86 7.05 -7.08
N THR A 37 6.40 5.93 -7.56
CA THR A 37 5.58 4.87 -8.14
C THR A 37 4.68 4.26 -7.05
N PRO A 38 3.57 3.57 -7.40
CA PRO A 38 2.80 2.82 -6.41
C PRO A 38 3.66 1.88 -5.55
N GLY A 39 4.74 1.33 -6.13
CA GLY A 39 5.71 0.52 -5.40
C GLY A 39 6.52 1.32 -4.37
N ASP A 40 6.95 2.54 -4.71
CA ASP A 40 7.68 3.41 -3.80
C ASP A 40 6.80 3.87 -2.62
N VAL A 41 5.53 4.15 -2.90
CA VAL A 41 4.53 4.51 -1.87
C VAL A 41 4.33 3.34 -0.89
N CYS A 42 4.12 2.13 -1.41
CA CYS A 42 3.99 0.92 -0.58
C CYS A 42 5.24 0.67 0.26
N LYS A 43 6.44 0.94 -0.29
CA LYS A 43 7.70 0.80 0.42
C LYS A 43 7.84 1.82 1.55
N GLY A 44 7.59 3.09 1.26
CA GLY A 44 7.64 4.17 2.26
C GLY A 44 6.64 3.94 3.40
N GLU A 45 5.45 3.45 3.08
CA GLU A 45 4.44 3.15 4.09
C GLU A 45 4.81 1.92 4.94
N ALA A 46 5.38 0.88 4.35
CA ALA A 46 5.92 -0.24 5.11
C ALA A 46 7.04 0.20 6.07
N GLU A 47 7.95 1.08 5.63
CA GLU A 47 9.00 1.65 6.49
C GLU A 47 8.41 2.51 7.63
N ARG A 48 7.32 3.25 7.38
CA ARG A 48 6.61 4.01 8.41
C ARG A 48 5.96 3.09 9.45
N LEU A 49 5.23 2.06 9.02
CA LEU A 49 4.59 1.10 9.92
C LEU A 49 5.63 0.32 10.75
N ASN A 50 6.77 -0.02 10.15
CA ASN A 50 7.89 -0.64 10.87
C ASN A 50 8.49 0.31 11.93
N ARG A 51 8.66 1.61 11.62
CA ARG A 51 9.11 2.61 12.60
C ARG A 51 8.14 2.79 13.77
N LEU A 52 6.84 2.59 13.55
CA LEU A 52 5.81 2.58 14.60
C LEU A 52 5.80 1.29 15.43
N GLY A 53 6.68 0.33 15.12
CA GLY A 53 6.76 -0.97 15.77
C GLY A 53 5.68 -1.96 15.33
N LEU A 54 4.84 -1.60 14.36
CA LEU A 54 3.70 -2.40 13.93
C LEU A 54 4.08 -3.56 13.00
N GLY A 55 5.27 -3.50 12.39
CA GLY A 55 5.78 -4.56 11.51
C GLY A 55 6.17 -5.84 12.22
N ASP A 56 6.75 -5.71 13.42
CA ASP A 56 7.26 -6.84 14.21
C ASP A 56 6.34 -7.21 15.38
N ALA A 57 5.33 -6.39 15.68
CA ALA A 57 4.42 -6.60 16.78
C ALA A 57 3.44 -7.73 16.49
N LYS A 58 3.66 -8.90 17.11
CA LYS A 58 2.87 -10.12 16.91
C LYS A 58 1.43 -9.99 17.40
N GLU A 59 1.20 -9.09 18.35
CA GLU A 59 -0.10 -8.70 18.86
C GLU A 59 -0.97 -7.97 17.84
N PHE A 60 -0.38 -7.39 16.79
CA PHE A 60 -1.12 -6.74 15.72
C PHE A 60 -1.18 -7.62 14.47
N ALA A 61 -2.29 -7.52 13.74
CA ALA A 61 -2.41 -8.07 12.40
C ALA A 61 -2.94 -6.98 11.46
N LEU A 62 -2.25 -6.74 10.35
CA LEU A 62 -2.78 -5.90 9.28
C LEU A 62 -3.91 -6.66 8.58
N ILE A 63 -5.14 -6.17 8.76
CA ILE A 63 -6.35 -6.80 8.22
C ILE A 63 -6.67 -6.24 6.84
N GLU A 64 -6.57 -4.92 6.69
CA GLU A 64 -6.99 -4.22 5.49
C GLU A 64 -6.20 -2.91 5.36
N THR A 65 -5.93 -2.51 4.12
CA THR A 65 -5.46 -1.17 3.80
C THR A 65 -6.53 -0.49 2.97
N ARG A 66 -7.08 0.60 3.48
CA ARG A 66 -8.04 1.43 2.77
C ARG A 66 -7.30 2.48 1.98
N VAL A 67 -7.64 2.58 0.71
CA VAL A 67 -7.11 3.60 -0.20
C VAL A 67 -8.25 4.52 -0.58
N GLU A 68 -8.17 5.77 -0.17
CA GLU A 68 -9.13 6.81 -0.51
C GLU A 68 -8.49 7.81 -1.46
N ARG A 69 -9.19 8.17 -2.54
CA ARG A 69 -8.74 9.24 -3.42
C ARG A 69 -9.16 10.59 -2.84
N VAL A 70 -8.21 11.49 -2.63
CA VAL A 70 -8.44 12.84 -2.10
C VAL A 70 -7.87 13.85 -3.10
N GLY A 71 -8.72 14.30 -4.03
CA GLY A 71 -8.32 15.15 -5.14
C GLY A 71 -7.38 14.40 -6.11
N ASP A 72 -6.18 14.96 -6.30
CA ASP A 72 -5.11 14.38 -7.13
C ASP A 72 -4.13 13.50 -6.33
N GLU A 73 -4.35 13.37 -5.04
CA GLU A 73 -3.59 12.50 -4.15
C GLU A 73 -4.45 11.31 -3.71
N VAL A 74 -3.80 10.36 -3.06
CA VAL A 74 -4.43 9.20 -2.44
C VAL A 74 -4.12 9.23 -0.94
N ARG A 75 -4.88 8.50 -0.15
CA ARG A 75 -4.76 8.42 1.30
C ARG A 75 -4.83 6.97 1.69
N LEU A 76 -3.81 6.48 2.40
CA LEU A 76 -3.81 5.13 2.95
C LEU A 76 -4.21 5.17 4.42
N THR A 77 -5.11 4.28 4.82
CA THR A 77 -5.42 4.04 6.23
C THR A 77 -5.38 2.54 6.48
N HIS A 78 -4.60 2.11 7.47
CA HIS A 78 -4.44 0.70 7.80
C HIS A 78 -5.39 0.31 8.94
N VAL A 79 -6.11 -0.78 8.73
CA VAL A 79 -6.92 -1.45 9.75
C VAL A 79 -6.06 -2.54 10.37
N LEU A 80 -5.75 -2.38 11.65
CA LEU A 80 -5.00 -3.34 12.44
C LEU A 80 -5.93 -4.01 13.43
N GLU A 81 -5.86 -5.32 13.56
CA GLU A 81 -6.47 -6.03 14.66
C GLU A 81 -5.47 -6.16 15.80
N TYR A 82 -5.86 -5.74 17.00
CA TYR A 82 -5.14 -6.05 18.23
C TYR A 82 -5.66 -7.38 18.79
N LYS A 83 -4.93 -8.46 18.52
CA LYS A 83 -5.33 -9.84 18.84
C LYS A 83 -5.70 -10.06 20.30
N PRO A 84 -4.99 -9.50 21.31
CA PRO A 84 -5.32 -9.74 22.70
C PRO A 84 -6.73 -9.28 23.12
N LEU A 85 -7.29 -8.28 22.44
CA LEU A 85 -8.64 -7.77 22.73
C LEU A 85 -9.64 -7.97 21.58
N GLY A 86 -9.20 -8.47 20.42
CA GLY A 86 -10.04 -8.63 19.23
C GLY A 86 -10.60 -7.31 18.70
N VAL A 87 -9.95 -6.18 19.01
CA VAL A 87 -10.40 -4.84 18.60
C VAL A 87 -9.70 -4.40 17.32
N ARG A 88 -10.40 -3.61 16.51
CA ARG A 88 -9.85 -3.01 15.30
C ARG A 88 -9.42 -1.58 15.57
N LEU A 89 -8.20 -1.26 15.15
CA LEU A 89 -7.57 0.04 15.25
C LEU A 89 -7.31 0.56 13.84
N LEU A 90 -7.35 1.89 13.69
CA LEU A 90 -7.03 2.58 12.46
C LEU A 90 -5.72 3.34 12.68
N THR A 91 -4.80 3.25 11.73
CA THR A 91 -3.62 4.13 11.73
C THR A 91 -4.04 5.55 11.34
N GLU A 92 -3.20 6.52 11.70
CA GLU A 92 -3.32 7.85 11.10
C GLU A 92 -3.21 7.75 9.56
N PRO A 93 -4.05 8.51 8.82
CA PRO A 93 -4.03 8.46 7.37
C PRO A 93 -2.72 8.98 6.79
N PHE A 94 -2.10 8.19 5.92
CA PHE A 94 -0.87 8.56 5.23
C PHE A 94 -1.16 9.17 3.86
N GLN A 95 -0.57 10.35 3.62
CA GLN A 95 -0.67 11.14 2.38
C GLN A 95 0.72 11.72 2.08
N ASP A 96 1.66 10.87 1.70
CA ASP A 96 3.02 11.31 1.33
C ASP A 96 3.31 10.92 -0.13
N TYR A 97 2.58 11.57 -1.04
CA TYR A 97 2.71 11.40 -2.49
C TYR A 97 3.56 12.51 -3.12
N LYS A 98 4.53 13.05 -2.37
CA LYS A 98 5.35 14.20 -2.77
C LYS A 98 6.79 13.82 -3.10
#